data_AF-A0A8J4QMP1-F1
#
_entry.id   AF-A0A8J4QMP1-F1
#
_cell.length_a   1.000
_cell.length_b   1.000
_cell.length_c   1.000
_cell.angle_alpha   90.00
_cell.angle_beta   90.00
_cell.angle_gamma   90.00
#
_symmetry.space_group_name_H-M   'P 1'
#
loop_
_entity.id
_entity.type
_entity.pdbx_description
1 polymer ?
#
loop_
_entity_poly.entity_id
_entity_poly.type
_entity_poly.pdbx_seq_one_letter_code
_entity_poly.pdbx_strand_id
1 'polypeptide(L)'
;MQEISYKSSESQSTALVLLNTRMISGYKSIEEMLKPNSKAPWGNRSTFLHVPMPNFKDHKSSNPLEFVWTASKIIKKKKSSLGFYLTGTLLEIVKKLRGPEVHT
;
A
#
# COMPACT_ATOMS: atom_id res chain seq x y z
N MET A 1 32.87 -12.18 6.24
CA MET A 1 31.54 -12.61 5.76
C MET A 1 30.59 -12.52 6.94
N GLN A 2 29.49 -11.79 6.83
CA GLN A 2 28.43 -11.83 7.84
C GLN A 2 27.74 -13.20 7.76
N GLU A 3 27.59 -13.89 8.89
CA GLU A 3 26.77 -15.10 8.97
C GLU A 3 25.33 -14.75 8.61
N ILE A 4 24.84 -15.34 7.53
CA ILE A 4 23.42 -15.26 7.18
C ILE A 4 22.69 -16.15 8.17
N SER A 5 22.05 -15.54 9.17
CA SER A 5 21.18 -16.24 10.11
C SER A 5 19.95 -16.77 9.36
N TYR A 6 19.94 -18.07 9.05
CA TYR A 6 18.82 -18.76 8.40
C TYR A 6 17.53 -18.75 9.23
N LYS A 7 17.59 -18.31 10.49
CA LYS A 7 16.40 -18.11 11.32
C LYS A 7 15.50 -16.97 10.81
N SER A 8 16.08 -15.94 10.17
CA SER A 8 15.29 -14.80 9.70
C SER A 8 14.52 -15.11 8.42
N SER A 9 14.98 -16.09 7.63
CA SER A 9 14.35 -16.45 6.35
C SER A 9 13.10 -17.33 6.48
N GLU A 10 12.92 -17.98 7.63
CA GLU A 10 11.70 -18.74 7.96
C GLU A 10 10.60 -17.87 8.58
N SER A 11 10.92 -16.60 8.91
CA SER A 11 9.98 -15.70 9.57
C SER A 11 8.88 -15.21 8.61
N GLN A 12 7.62 -15.33 9.03
CA GLN A 12 6.46 -14.79 8.32
C GLN A 12 6.52 -13.25 8.37
N SER A 13 7.04 -12.64 7.31
CA SER A 13 7.17 -11.18 7.21
C SER A 13 5.96 -10.55 6.51
N THR A 14 5.52 -9.38 6.97
CA THR A 14 4.47 -8.59 6.32
C THR A 14 5.06 -7.27 5.81
N ALA A 15 4.97 -7.04 4.51
CA ALA A 15 5.34 -5.78 3.90
C ALA A 15 4.19 -4.77 3.98
N LEU A 16 4.53 -3.51 4.26
CA LEU A 16 3.62 -2.38 4.19
C LEU A 16 3.84 -1.65 2.86
N VAL A 17 2.85 -1.70 1.98
CA VAL A 17 2.91 -1.02 0.67
C VAL A 17 2.13 0.28 0.74
N LEU A 18 2.82 1.41 0.51
CA LEU A 18 2.20 2.72 0.40
C LEU A 18 1.62 2.91 -1.01
N LEU A 19 0.34 3.22 -1.10
CA LEU A 19 -0.36 3.44 -2.37
C LEU A 19 -0.85 4.87 -2.45
N ASN A 20 -0.55 5.54 -3.57
CA ASN A 20 -1.14 6.84 -3.87
C ASN A 20 -2.58 6.65 -4.37
N THR A 21 -3.54 7.19 -3.63
CA THR A 21 -4.98 7.08 -3.92
C THR A 21 -5.52 8.29 -4.70
N ARG A 22 -4.69 9.29 -5.02
CA ARG A 22 -5.08 10.45 -5.84
C ARG A 22 -5.58 10.04 -7.23
N MET A 23 -4.92 9.06 -7.84
CA MET A 23 -5.17 8.64 -9.23
C MET A 23 -6.37 7.70 -9.39
N ILE A 24 -7.01 7.26 -8.30
CA ILE A 24 -8.15 6.32 -8.37
C ILE A 24 -9.31 6.93 -9.15
N SER A 25 -9.55 8.23 -8.95
CA SER A 25 -10.59 9.00 -9.65
C SER A 25 -10.13 9.51 -11.03
N GLY A 26 -9.01 9.01 -11.55
CA GLY A 26 -8.33 9.56 -12.72
C GLY A 26 -7.43 10.74 -12.40
N TYR A 27 -6.64 11.16 -13.38
CA TYR A 27 -5.85 12.39 -13.29
C TYR A 27 -6.77 13.61 -13.16
N LYS A 28 -6.37 14.56 -12.31
CA LYS A 28 -7.06 15.83 -12.09
C LYS A 28 -6.05 16.96 -12.15
N SER A 29 -6.38 18.04 -12.85
CA SER A 29 -5.52 19.22 -12.88
C SER A 29 -5.52 19.92 -11.53
N ILE A 30 -4.47 20.69 -11.22
CA ILE A 30 -4.38 21.45 -9.97
C ILE A 30 -5.61 22.35 -9.80
N GLU A 31 -6.04 22.98 -10.88
CA GLU A 31 -7.22 23.86 -10.89
C GLU A 31 -8.52 23.11 -10.52
N GLU A 32 -8.71 21.88 -11.02
CA GLU A 32 -9.85 21.03 -10.63
C GLU A 32 -9.77 20.57 -9.17
N MET A 33 -8.56 20.42 -8.64
CA MET A 33 -8.32 20.00 -7.26
C MET A 33 -8.55 21.14 -6.25
N LEU A 34 -8.43 22.40 -6.66
CA LEU A 34 -8.66 23.56 -5.80
C LEU A 34 -10.13 24.00 -5.74
N LYS A 35 -10.99 23.46 -6.62
CA LYS A 35 -12.43 23.77 -6.61
C LYS A 35 -13.08 23.33 -5.29
N PRO A 36 -14.02 24.12 -4.74
CA PRO A 36 -14.83 23.68 -3.61
C PRO A 36 -15.58 22.38 -3.97
N ASN A 37 -15.64 21.44 -3.04
CA ASN A 37 -16.25 20.11 -3.21
C ASN A 37 -15.59 19.22 -4.29
N SER A 38 -14.31 19.45 -4.61
CA SER A 38 -13.57 18.52 -5.47
C SER A 38 -13.64 17.10 -4.90
N LYS A 39 -13.82 16.10 -5.77
CA LYS A 39 -13.73 14.67 -5.36
C LYS A 39 -12.30 14.26 -5.03
N ALA A 40 -11.32 15.04 -5.53
CA ALA A 40 -9.89 14.85 -5.29
C ALA A 40 -9.20 16.18 -4.96
N PRO A 41 -9.51 16.81 -3.81
CA PRO A 41 -8.85 18.02 -3.35
C PRO A 41 -7.33 17.88 -3.28
N TRP A 42 -6.67 19.04 -3.42
CA TRP A 42 -5.23 19.15 -3.31
C TRP A 42 -4.71 18.62 -1.96
N GLY A 43 -3.60 17.90 -1.98
CA GLY A 43 -2.97 17.29 -0.81
C GLY A 43 -2.57 15.83 -0.98
N ASN A 44 -1.93 15.27 0.06
CA ASN A 44 -1.47 13.88 0.07
C ASN A 44 -2.64 12.95 0.32
N ARG A 45 -2.83 11.99 -0.59
CA ARG A 45 -3.84 10.94 -0.50
C ARG A 45 -3.13 9.61 -0.68
N SER A 46 -2.89 8.95 0.44
CA SER A 46 -2.26 7.65 0.46
C SER A 46 -3.02 6.68 1.35
N THR A 47 -2.92 5.40 1.01
CA THR A 47 -3.41 4.29 1.84
C THR A 47 -2.30 3.27 1.99
N PHE A 48 -2.42 2.42 2.99
CA PHE A 48 -1.46 1.36 3.27
C PHE A 48 -2.08 0.01 2.96
N LEU A 49 -1.28 -0.85 2.33
CA LEU A 49 -1.66 -2.22 2.05
C LEU A 49 -0.70 -3.18 2.74
N HIS A 50 -1.23 -3.97 3.66
CA HIS A 50 -0.51 -5.08 4.28
C HIS A 50 -0.45 -6.27 3.32
N VAL A 51 0.76 -6.66 2.95
CA VAL A 51 1.04 -7.72 1.98
C VAL A 51 1.93 -8.77 2.64
N PRO A 52 1.50 -10.04 2.76
CA PRO A 52 2.38 -11.09 3.24
C PRO A 52 3.53 -11.25 2.25
N MET A 53 4.75 -11.28 2.76
CA MET A 53 5.94 -11.45 1.94
C MET A 53 6.03 -12.92 1.50
N PRO A 54 6.34 -13.20 0.22
CA PRO A 54 6.55 -14.58 -0.22
C PRO A 54 7.70 -15.22 0.57
N ASN A 55 7.50 -16.42 1.12
CA ASN A 55 8.55 -17.13 1.84
C ASN A 55 9.50 -17.83 0.87
N PHE A 56 10.80 -17.81 1.19
CA PHE A 56 11.81 -18.61 0.50
C PHE A 56 12.04 -19.90 1.29
N LYS A 57 11.48 -21.02 0.83
CA LYS A 57 11.71 -22.32 1.48
C LYS A 57 13.06 -22.94 1.13
N ASP A 58 13.67 -22.54 0.02
CA ASP A 58 14.95 -23.08 -0.46
C ASP A 58 15.89 -21.96 -0.93
N HIS A 59 16.92 -21.67 -0.13
CA HIS A 59 17.87 -20.58 -0.37
C HIS A 59 18.85 -20.85 -1.52
N LYS A 60 18.96 -22.09 -1.99
CA LYS A 60 19.90 -22.49 -3.04
C LYS A 60 19.34 -22.40 -4.46
N SER A 61 18.02 -22.30 -4.63
CA SER A 61 17.34 -22.38 -5.94
C SER A 61 16.36 -21.24 -6.22
N SER A 62 16.19 -20.31 -5.29
CA SER A 62 15.15 -19.29 -5.42
C SER A 62 15.56 -18.15 -6.35
N ASN A 63 14.94 -18.09 -7.53
CA ASN A 63 15.12 -17.01 -8.49
C ASN A 63 14.55 -15.69 -7.90
N PRO A 64 15.37 -14.63 -7.72
CA PRO A 64 14.89 -13.36 -7.18
C PRO A 64 13.81 -12.71 -8.05
N LEU A 65 13.80 -13.00 -9.36
CA LEU A 65 12.80 -12.51 -10.29
C LEU A 65 11.41 -13.10 -9.98
N GLU A 66 11.35 -14.38 -9.61
CA GLU A 66 10.09 -15.05 -9.25
C GLU A 66 9.49 -14.49 -7.96
N PHE A 67 10.35 -14.12 -7.01
CA PHE A 67 9.93 -13.45 -5.79
C PHE A 67 9.26 -12.11 -6.09
N VAL A 68 9.95 -11.25 -6.86
CA VAL A 68 9.41 -9.92 -7.25
C VAL A 68 8.11 -10.09 -8.04
N TRP A 69 8.07 -11.06 -8.95
CA TRP A 69 6.87 -11.38 -9.73
C TRP A 69 5.69 -11.82 -8.86
N THR A 70 5.95 -12.70 -7.88
CA THR A 70 4.93 -13.21 -6.95
C THR A 70 4.43 -12.09 -6.03
N ALA A 71 5.32 -11.28 -5.46
CA ALA A 71 4.95 -10.11 -4.68
C ALA A 71 4.09 -9.14 -5.50
N SER A 72 4.48 -8.86 -6.74
CA SER A 72 3.72 -8.00 -7.68
C SER A 72 2.31 -8.55 -7.95
N LYS A 73 2.17 -9.87 -8.14
CA LYS A 73 0.84 -10.51 -8.29
C LYS A 73 -0.03 -10.34 -7.05
N ILE A 74 0.52 -10.52 -5.85
CA ILE A 74 -0.22 -10.34 -4.59
C ILE A 74 -0.67 -8.89 -4.44
N ILE A 75 0.23 -7.93 -4.69
CA ILE A 75 -0.08 -6.49 -4.65
C ILE A 75 -1.18 -6.14 -5.65
N LYS A 76 -1.07 -6.60 -6.91
CA LYS A 76 -2.09 -6.38 -7.95
C LYS A 76 -3.45 -6.95 -7.57
N LYS A 77 -3.49 -8.19 -7.05
CA LYS A 77 -4.72 -8.85 -6.59
C LYS A 77 -5.38 -8.09 -5.43
N LYS A 78 -4.59 -7.62 -4.46
CA LYS A 78 -5.09 -6.81 -3.35
C LYS A 78 -5.57 -5.43 -3.81
N LYS A 79 -4.88 -4.81 -4.76
CA LYS A 79 -5.28 -3.53 -5.37
C LYS A 79 -6.59 -3.62 -6.18
N SER A 80 -6.82 -4.74 -6.88
CA SER A 80 -8.07 -4.96 -7.62
C SER A 80 -9.24 -5.37 -6.72
N SER A 81 -8.97 -5.76 -5.47
CA SER A 81 -10.02 -6.07 -4.50
C SER A 81 -10.69 -4.80 -3.96
N LEU A 82 -12.00 -4.87 -3.71
CA LEU A 82 -12.83 -3.79 -3.13
C LEU A 82 -12.26 -3.17 -1.83
N GLY A 83 -11.33 -3.85 -1.16
CA GLY A 83 -10.63 -3.35 0.03
C GLY A 83 -9.86 -2.04 -0.19
N PHE A 84 -9.44 -1.73 -1.43
CA PHE A 84 -8.75 -0.48 -1.76
C PHE A 84 -9.71 0.73 -1.76
N TYR A 85 -10.92 0.57 -2.27
CA TYR A 85 -11.97 1.59 -2.16
C TYR A 85 -12.44 1.75 -0.71
N LEU A 86 -12.65 0.63 -0.02
CA LEU A 86 -13.15 0.62 1.37
C LEU A 86 -12.16 1.25 2.36
N THR A 87 -10.85 1.05 2.19
CA THR A 87 -9.85 1.68 3.07
C THR A 87 -9.77 3.20 2.89
N GLY A 88 -9.91 3.70 1.65
CA GLY A 88 -9.96 5.14 1.40
C GLY A 88 -11.16 5.80 2.08
N THR A 89 -12.34 5.18 1.95
CA THR A 89 -13.56 5.65 2.62
C THR A 89 -13.46 5.54 4.14
N LEU A 90 -12.90 4.44 4.66
CA LEU A 90 -12.73 4.26 6.11
C LEU A 90 -11.78 5.30 6.71
N LEU A 91 -10.65 5.59 6.06
CA LEU A 91 -9.72 6.64 6.50
C LEU A 91 -10.38 8.03 6.49
N GLU A 92 -11.22 8.32 5.49
CA GLU A 92 -11.97 9.57 5.43
C GLU A 92 -13.02 9.67 6.54
N ILE A 93 -13.71 8.57 6.84
CA ILE A 93 -14.65 8.47 7.97
C ILE A 93 -13.91 8.68 9.30
N VAL A 94 -12.77 8.01 9.52
CA VAL A 94 -11.95 8.18 10.72
C VAL A 94 -11.49 9.63 10.86
N LYS A 95 -11.03 10.26 9.77
CA LYS A 95 -10.63 11.68 9.77
C LYS A 95 -11.79 12.63 10.09
N LYS A 96 -13.00 12.35 9.60
CA LYS A 96 -14.21 13.14 9.91
C LYS A 96 -14.66 12.95 11.36
N LEU A 97 -14.57 11.73 11.89
CA LEU A 97 -15.02 11.40 13.25
C LEU A 97 -14.03 11.84 14.34
N ARG A 98 -12.72 11.71 14.09
CA ARG A 98 -11.67 12.03 15.07
C ARG A 98 -11.19 13.48 14.99
N GLY A 99 -11.55 14.20 13.93
CA GLY A 99 -10.97 15.49 13.59
C GLY A 99 -9.56 15.35 12.98
N PRO A 100 -8.99 16.44 12.44
CA PRO A 100 -7.59 16.43 12.02
C PRO A 100 -6.69 16.17 13.24
N GLU A 101 -5.96 15.06 13.23
CA GLU A 101 -4.85 14.87 14.17
C GLU A 101 -3.73 15.84 13.79
N VAL A 102 -3.86 17.09 14.24
CA VAL A 102 -2.77 18.03 14.29
C VAL A 102 -1.96 17.63 15.51
N HIS A 103 -0.92 16.83 15.28
CA HIS A 103 0.15 16.69 16.28
C HIS A 103 0.71 18.09 16.52
N THR A 104 0.36 18.65 17.68
CA THR A 104 1.04 19.79 18.28
C THR A 104 2.24 19.28 19.06
#